data_AF-A0A7W1Q9M4-F1
#
_entry.id   AF-A0A7W1Q9M4-F1
#
_cell.length_a   1.000
_cell.length_b   1.000
_cell.length_c   1.000
_cell.angle_alpha   90.00
_cell.angle_beta   90.00
_cell.angle_gamma   90.00
#
_symmetry.space_group_name_H-M   'P 1'
#
loop_
_entity.id
_entity.type
_entity.pdbx_description
1 polymer ?
#
loop_
_entity_poly.entity_id
_entity_poly.type
_entity_poly.pdbx_seq_one_letter_code
_entity_poly.pdbx_strand_id
1 'polypeptide(L)' 'MATGVRDKITLACNECKRRNYMSTKSKRNTPDRLEVRKYCRWCGTHTAHRETR' A
#
# COMPACT_ATOMS: atom_id res chain seq x y z
N MET A 1 -23.55 0.91 -13.87
CA MET A 1 -23.34 1.83 -12.74
C MET A 1 -22.08 1.40 -12.00
N ALA A 2 -20.99 2.18 -12.10
CA ALA A 2 -19.70 1.79 -11.51
C ALA A 2 -19.76 1.95 -9.98
N THR A 3 -19.92 0.83 -9.30
CA THR A 3 -19.84 0.68 -7.84
C THR A 3 -18.52 1.26 -7.32
N GLY A 4 -18.59 2.37 -6.59
CA GLY A 4 -17.59 2.91 -5.66
C GLY A 4 -16.13 2.93 -6.15
N VAL A 5 -15.64 4.11 -6.56
CA VAL A 5 -14.25 4.37 -6.97
C VAL A 5 -13.26 3.93 -5.86
N ARG A 6 -12.80 2.69 -5.98
CA ARG A 6 -11.76 2.05 -5.16
C ARG A 6 -10.60 1.77 -6.09
N ASP A 7 -9.58 2.63 -6.03
CA ASP A 7 -8.37 2.48 -6.81
C ASP A 7 -7.52 1.35 -6.22
N LYS A 8 -7.02 0.46 -7.08
CA LYS A 8 -6.00 -0.51 -6.70
C LYS A 8 -4.69 0.24 -6.48
N ILE A 9 -4.11 0.07 -5.30
CA ILE A 9 -2.82 0.63 -4.92
C ILE A 9 -1.84 -0.49 -4.60
N THR A 10 -0.56 -0.24 -4.87
CA THR A 10 0.50 -1.17 -4.49
C THR A 10 1.26 -0.57 -3.31
N LEU A 11 1.59 -1.39 -2.33
CA LEU A 11 2.41 -0.99 -1.19
C LEU A 11 3.81 -1.58 -1.36
N ALA A 12 4.82 -0.71 -1.32
CA ALA A 12 6.22 -1.09 -1.37
C ALA A 12 6.85 -0.96 0.01
N CYS A 13 7.67 -1.96 0.38
CA CYS A 13 8.47 -1.91 1.61
C CYS A 13 9.51 -0.79 1.51
N ASN A 14 9.68 0.01 2.56
CA ASN A 14 10.66 1.10 2.57
C ASN A 14 12.11 0.57 2.51
N GLU A 15 12.41 -0.55 3.17
CA GLU A 15 13.77 -1.10 3.25
C GLU A 15 14.19 -1.81 1.97
N CYS A 16 13.44 -2.83 1.54
CA CYS A 16 13.81 -3.64 0.38
C CYS A 16 13.25 -3.10 -0.95
N LYS A 17 12.45 -2.02 -0.93
CA LYS A 17 11.80 -1.37 -2.09
C LYS A 17 10.91 -2.28 -2.95
N ARG A 18 10.67 -3.50 -2.51
CA ARG A 18 9.86 -4.48 -3.22
C ARG A 18 8.37 -4.25 -2.94
N ARG A 19 7.56 -4.57 -3.95
CA ARG A 19 6.11 -4.39 -4.00
C ARG A 19 5.42 -5.69 -3.58
N ASN A 20 4.77 -5.70 -2.42
CA ASN A 20 4.42 -6.96 -1.73
C ASN A 20 2.93 -7.12 -1.53
N TYR A 21 2.25 -5.99 -1.45
CA TYR A 21 0.85 -5.94 -1.12
C TYR A 21 0.15 -5.11 -2.16
N MET A 22 -0.96 -5.65 -2.67
CA MET A 22 -1.94 -4.89 -3.41
C MET A 22 -3.12 -4.65 -2.48
N SER A 23 -3.52 -3.40 -2.33
CA SER A 23 -4.69 -3.00 -1.56
C SER A 23 -5.61 -2.17 -2.43
N THR A 24 -6.82 -1.90 -1.95
CA THR A 24 -7.71 -0.93 -2.59
C THR A 24 -7.87 0.24 -1.64
N LYS A 25 -7.72 1.46 -2.15
CA LYS A 25 -8.04 2.67 -1.40
C LYS A 25 -9.12 3.47 -2.13
N SER A 26 -9.94 4.19 -1.39
CA SER A 26 -10.80 5.19 -2.00
C SER A 26 -10.10 6.54 -1.93
N LYS A 27 -9.74 7.10 -3.10
CA LYS A 27 -9.15 8.45 -3.17
C LYS A 27 -10.02 9.54 -2.55
N ARG A 28 -11.34 9.31 -2.43
CA ARG A 28 -12.28 10.26 -1.82
C ARG A 28 -12.14 10.37 -0.31
N ASN A 29 -11.88 9.25 0.38
CA ASN A 29 -11.79 9.23 1.84
C ASN A 29 -10.36 9.41 2.34
N THR A 30 -9.37 8.92 1.57
CA THR A 30 -7.94 9.00 1.91
C THR A 30 -7.17 9.52 0.69
N PRO A 31 -7.11 10.85 0.51
CA PRO A 31 -6.37 11.46 -0.58
C PRO A 31 -4.84 11.35 -0.37
N ASP A 32 -4.40 11.31 0.89
CA ASP A 32 -2.98 11.22 1.25
C ASP A 32 -2.35 9.86 0.91
N ARG A 33 -1.01 9.81 0.92
CA ARG A 33 -0.22 8.63 0.58
C ARG A 33 -0.25 7.64 1.73
N LEU A 34 -0.79 6.44 1.49
CA LEU A 34 -0.96 5.46 2.56
C LEU A 34 0.39 4.89 3.02
N GLU A 35 0.67 4.99 4.33
CA GLU A 35 1.81 4.35 4.98
C GLU A 35 1.32 3.38 6.05
N VAL A 36 1.61 2.09 5.87
CA VAL A 36 1.13 1.03 6.76
C VAL A 36 2.29 0.16 7.20
N ARG A 37 2.39 -0.11 8.51
CA ARG A 37 3.35 -1.08 9.04
C ARG A 37 2.86 -2.49 8.72
N LYS A 38 3.58 -3.18 7.84
CA LYS A 38 3.29 -4.56 7.42
C LYS A 38 4.56 -5.40 7.52
N TYR A 39 4.39 -6.69 7.71
CA TYR A 39 5.49 -7.64 7.69
C TYR A 39 6.10 -7.71 6.29
N CYS A 40 7.41 -7.56 6.16
CA CYS A 40 8.11 -7.81 4.92
C CYS A 40 8.73 -9.21 4.97
N ARG A 41 8.26 -10.13 4.12
CA ARG A 41 8.78 -11.51 4.07
C ARG A 41 10.28 -11.60 3.78
N TRP A 42 10.86 -10.65 3.04
CA TRP A 42 12.29 -10.70 2.73
C TRP A 42 13.18 -9.98 3.73
N CYS A 43 12.66 -8.95 4.42
CA CYS A 43 13.41 -8.34 5.52
C CYS A 43 13.26 -9.17 6.81
N GLY A 44 12.20 -9.97 6.95
CA GLY A 44 11.92 -10.73 8.16
C GLY A 44 11.39 -9.87 9.32
N THR A 45 10.98 -8.63 9.05
CA THR A 45 10.56 -7.64 10.06
C THR A 45 9.33 -6.85 9.62
N HIS A 46 8.63 -6.23 10.58
CA HIS A 46 7.53 -5.30 10.35
C HIS A 46 8.06 -3.91 9.97
N THR A 47 7.98 -3.60 8.69
CA THR A 47 8.50 -2.35 8.13
C THR A 47 7.37 -1.44 7.65
N ALA A 48 7.66 -0.14 7.57
CA ALA A 48 6.75 0.80 6.93
C ALA A 48 6.66 0.48 5.43
N HIS A 49 5.44 0.17 4.97
CA HIS A 49 5.15 0.01 3.56
C HIS A 49 4.43 1.25 3.07
N ARG A 50 4.98 1.88 2.03
CA ARG A 50 4.47 3.12 1.46
C ARG A 50 3.74 2.85 0.16
N GLU A 51 2.64 3.55 -0.03
CA GLU A 51 1.90 3.53 -1.27
C GLU A 51 2.78 3.98 -2.44
N THR A 52 2.88 3.08 -3.40
CA THR A 52 3.57 3.28 -4.67
C THR A 52 2.52 3.25 -5.76
N ARG A 53 2.51 4.32 -6.56
CA ARG A 53 1.68 4.49 -7.75
C ARG A 53 2.32 3.79 -8.93
#